data_AF-A0A2G4G4P0-F1
#
_entry.id   AF-A0A2G4G4P0-F1
#
_cell.length_a   1.000
_cell.length_b   1.000
_cell.length_c   1.000
_cell.angle_alpha   90.00
_cell.angle_beta   90.00
_cell.angle_gamma   90.00
#
_symmetry.space_group_name_H-M   'P 1'
#
loop_
_entity.id
_entity.type
_entity.pdbx_description
1 polymer ?
#
loop_
_entity_poly.entity_id
_entity_poly.type
_entity_poly.pdbx_seq_one_letter_code
_entity_poly.pdbx_strand_id
1 'polypeptide(L)'
;MENDSISSSSSESKLPLIVGIVGFALGAAGLVLALKAKSGADKASADVTNISTSVAELSGQITAKANTSDVAALSGDLAQFKADSKTSFETLQASIEKIGSAKAKATSTGGKAAVAGNGEYIIAKGDLLGTIAKKLGTSVQSLQELNPGINPNNLKIGSKIKTK
;
A
#
# COMPACT_ATOMS: atom_id res chain seq x y z
N MET A 1 6.26 -104.06 68.00
CA MET A 1 5.69 -102.72 67.89
C MET A 1 6.88 -101.78 67.86
N GLU A 2 7.25 -101.07 66.80
CA GLU A 2 6.52 -100.62 65.63
C GLU A 2 7.53 -100.43 64.48
N ASN A 3 7.00 -100.55 63.28
CA ASN A 3 7.59 -100.24 61.99
C ASN A 3 7.99 -98.76 61.88
N ASP A 4 9.16 -98.45 61.34
CA ASP A 4 9.34 -97.21 60.56
C ASP A 4 10.41 -97.43 59.48
N SER A 5 9.91 -97.90 58.34
CA SER A 5 10.65 -97.96 57.09
C SER A 5 10.90 -96.54 56.59
N ILE A 6 12.14 -96.08 56.70
CA ILE A 6 12.60 -94.82 56.15
C ILE A 6 12.57 -94.94 54.62
N SER A 7 11.45 -94.53 54.03
CA SER A 7 11.28 -94.45 52.58
C SER A 7 12.29 -93.43 52.04
N SER A 8 13.39 -93.95 51.50
CA SER A 8 14.36 -93.16 50.75
C SER A 8 13.73 -92.74 49.43
N SER A 9 13.05 -91.59 49.45
CA SER A 9 12.52 -90.92 48.26
C SER A 9 13.67 -90.57 47.32
N SER A 10 13.88 -91.41 46.30
CA SER A 10 14.75 -91.12 45.18
C SER A 10 14.20 -89.91 44.44
N SER A 11 14.77 -88.74 44.74
CA SER A 11 14.44 -87.48 44.07
C SER A 11 14.93 -87.54 42.63
N GLU A 12 14.07 -88.03 41.73
CA GLU A 12 14.19 -87.85 40.28
C GLU A 12 14.50 -86.37 40.00
N SER A 13 15.69 -86.09 39.45
CA SER A 13 16.17 -84.73 39.23
C SER A 13 15.33 -84.03 38.16
N LYS A 14 14.36 -83.21 38.59
CA LYS A 14 13.49 -82.41 37.70
C LYS A 14 14.24 -81.24 37.02
N LEU A 15 15.54 -81.07 37.29
CA LEU A 15 16.34 -79.96 36.78
C LEU A 15 16.37 -79.84 35.24
N PRO A 16 16.52 -80.92 34.44
CA PRO A 16 16.52 -80.80 32.98
C PRO A 16 15.17 -80.32 32.44
N LEU A 17 14.08 -80.79 33.05
CA LEU A 17 12.71 -80.39 32.69
C LEU A 17 12.45 -78.92 33.08
N ILE A 18 12.88 -78.51 34.27
CA ILE A 18 12.76 -77.12 34.74
C ILE A 18 13.57 -76.18 33.85
N VAL A 19 14.82 -76.54 33.52
CA VAL A 19 15.67 -75.75 32.61
C VAL A 19 15.07 -75.65 31.21
N GLY A 20 14.50 -76.75 30.68
CA GLY A 20 13.81 -76.75 29.39
C GLY A 20 12.58 -75.83 29.37
N ILE A 21 11.75 -75.89 30.40
CA ILE A 21 10.55 -75.03 30.53
C ILE A 21 10.95 -73.56 30.64
N VAL A 22 11.97 -73.24 31.46
CA VAL A 22 12.49 -71.87 31.62
C VAL A 22 13.08 -71.36 30.30
N GLY A 23 13.87 -72.17 29.60
CA GLY A 23 14.43 -71.82 28.30
C GLY A 23 13.37 -71.57 27.23
N PHE A 24 12.34 -72.43 27.16
CA PHE A 24 11.21 -72.25 26.24
C PHE A 24 10.41 -70.98 26.55
N ALA A 25 10.11 -70.72 27.83
CA ALA A 25 9.38 -69.52 28.25
C ALA A 25 10.15 -68.23 27.92
N LEU A 26 11.46 -68.21 28.17
CA LEU A 26 12.32 -67.07 27.82
C LEU A 26 12.43 -66.87 26.30
N GLY A 27 12.55 -67.96 25.53
CA GLY A 27 12.56 -67.89 24.06
C GLY A 27 11.25 -67.33 23.49
N ALA A 28 10.10 -67.79 23.99
CA ALA A 28 8.79 -67.29 23.58
C ALA A 28 8.61 -65.80 23.93
N ALA A 29 9.03 -65.37 25.13
CA ALA A 29 8.99 -63.97 25.53
C ALA A 29 9.90 -63.08 24.66
N GLY A 30 11.10 -63.56 24.32
CA GLY A 30 12.03 -62.88 23.42
C GLY A 30 11.45 -62.68 22.00
N LEU A 31 10.80 -63.71 21.46
CA LEU A 31 10.14 -63.63 20.16
C LEU A 31 8.98 -62.61 20.15
N VAL A 32 8.14 -62.61 21.19
CA VAL A 32 7.03 -61.64 21.31
C VAL A 32 7.56 -60.20 21.39
N LEU A 33 8.62 -59.96 22.14
CA LEU A 33 9.26 -58.64 22.24
C LEU A 33 9.81 -58.19 20.88
N ALA A 34 10.48 -59.08 20.15
CA ALA A 34 11.02 -58.78 18.82
C ALA A 34 9.91 -58.43 17.81
N LEU A 35 8.79 -59.16 17.82
CA LEU A 35 7.63 -58.87 16.97
C LEU A 35 6.97 -57.53 17.32
N LYS A 36 6.90 -57.19 18.61
CA LYS A 36 6.36 -55.90 19.06
C LYS A 36 7.26 -54.72 18.70
N ALA A 37 8.58 -54.90 18.78
CA ALA A 37 9.54 -53.90 18.32
C ALA A 37 9.46 -53.69 16.80
N LYS A 38 9.37 -54.77 16.01
CA LYS A 38 9.24 -54.68 14.55
C LYS A 38 7.94 -54.01 14.12
N SER A 39 6.80 -54.38 14.70
CA SER A 39 5.52 -53.73 14.39
C SER A 39 5.47 -52.24 14.78
N GLY A 40 6.15 -51.87 15.87
CA GLY A 40 6.34 -50.47 16.25
C GLY A 40 7.20 -49.70 15.23
N ALA A 41 8.28 -50.31 14.73
CA ALA A 41 9.11 -49.74 13.68
C ALA A 41 8.35 -49.58 12.35
N ASP A 42 7.58 -50.60 11.95
CA ASP A 42 6.76 -50.56 10.74
C ASP A 42 5.69 -49.45 10.82
N LYS A 43 5.07 -49.23 11.99
CA LYS A 43 4.17 -48.08 12.24
C LYS A 43 4.90 -46.74 12.13
N ALA A 44 6.05 -46.60 12.79
CA ALA A 44 6.82 -45.37 12.74
C ALA A 44 7.26 -45.02 11.31
N SER A 45 7.65 -46.01 10.50
CA SER A 45 7.98 -45.80 9.08
C SER A 45 6.77 -45.39 8.25
N ALA A 46 5.58 -45.94 8.52
CA ALA A 46 4.34 -45.52 7.88
C ALA A 46 3.98 -44.07 8.23
N ASP A 47 4.10 -43.69 9.51
CA ASP A 47 3.85 -42.32 9.96
C ASP A 47 4.82 -41.32 9.32
N VAL A 48 6.11 -41.65 9.22
CA VAL A 48 7.12 -40.82 8.53
C VAL A 48 6.80 -40.66 7.05
N THR A 49 6.31 -41.72 6.39
CA THR A 49 5.89 -41.66 4.98
C THR A 49 4.69 -40.75 4.79
N ASN A 50 3.68 -40.88 5.64
CA ASN A 50 2.49 -40.01 5.61
C ASN A 50 2.84 -38.54 5.86
N ILE A 51 3.71 -38.26 6.85
CA ILE A 51 4.22 -36.92 7.13
C ILE A 51 4.95 -36.37 5.89
N SER A 52 5.79 -37.17 5.24
CA SER A 52 6.54 -36.73 4.05
C SER A 52 5.60 -36.39 2.89
N THR A 53 4.55 -37.18 2.68
CA THR A 53 3.51 -36.90 1.69
C THR A 53 2.75 -35.62 2.02
N SER A 54 2.31 -35.45 3.28
CA SER A 54 1.65 -34.21 3.71
C SER A 54 2.56 -32.99 3.59
N VAL A 55 3.86 -33.10 3.86
CA VAL A 55 4.84 -32.02 3.67
C VAL A 55 5.01 -31.69 2.19
N ALA A 56 5.06 -32.69 1.30
CA ALA A 56 5.12 -32.47 -0.14
C ALA A 56 3.85 -31.78 -0.68
N GLU A 57 2.67 -32.19 -0.21
CA GLU A 57 1.40 -31.55 -0.54
C GLU A 57 1.29 -30.13 0.01
N LEU A 58 1.72 -29.89 1.26
CA LEU A 58 1.80 -28.56 1.84
C LEU A 58 2.78 -27.68 1.06
N SER A 59 3.94 -28.21 0.67
CA SER A 59 4.92 -27.49 -0.15
C SER A 59 4.38 -27.14 -1.53
N GLY A 60 3.66 -28.07 -2.17
CA GLY A 60 2.96 -27.85 -3.44
C GLY A 60 1.88 -26.78 -3.30
N GLN A 61 1.09 -26.81 -2.24
CA GLN A 61 0.07 -25.80 -1.93
C GLN A 61 0.68 -24.44 -1.57
N ILE A 62 1.78 -24.39 -0.83
CA ILE A 62 2.52 -23.15 -0.55
C ILE A 62 3.04 -22.55 -1.86
N THR A 63 3.50 -23.38 -2.80
CA THR A 63 3.96 -22.89 -4.13
C THR A 63 2.79 -22.44 -5.02
N ALA A 64 1.66 -23.15 -5.00
CA ALA A 64 0.49 -22.82 -5.80
C ALA A 64 -0.33 -21.64 -5.23
N LYS A 65 -0.30 -21.44 -3.91
CA LYS A 65 -1.03 -20.39 -3.18
C LYS A 65 -0.12 -19.22 -2.75
N ALA A 66 1.19 -19.31 -2.96
CA ALA A 66 2.06 -18.15 -3.06
C ALA A 66 1.72 -17.47 -4.39
N ASN A 67 0.72 -16.59 -4.31
CA ASN A 67 0.07 -15.90 -5.40
C ASN A 67 1.05 -14.97 -6.14
N THR A 68 1.99 -15.55 -6.86
CA THR A 68 2.93 -14.82 -7.72
C THR A 68 2.14 -14.04 -8.76
N SER A 69 1.00 -14.58 -9.21
CA SER A 69 0.03 -13.90 -10.07
C SER A 69 -0.65 -12.71 -9.39
N ASP A 70 -1.09 -12.83 -8.13
CA ASP A 70 -1.74 -11.70 -7.45
C ASP A 70 -0.71 -10.61 -7.10
N VAL A 71 0.51 -10.97 -6.71
CA VAL A 71 1.60 -10.02 -6.47
C VAL A 71 2.01 -9.32 -7.77
N ALA A 72 2.06 -10.06 -8.88
CA ALA A 72 2.32 -9.48 -10.20
C ALA A 72 1.18 -8.54 -10.62
N ALA A 73 -0.09 -8.93 -10.43
CA ALA A 73 -1.24 -8.09 -10.71
C ALA A 73 -1.23 -6.81 -9.86
N LEU A 74 -1.00 -6.91 -8.55
CA LEU A 74 -0.86 -5.77 -7.64
C LEU A 74 0.30 -4.84 -8.05
N SER A 75 1.42 -5.40 -8.52
CA SER A 75 2.53 -4.61 -9.02
C SER A 75 2.20 -3.88 -10.32
N GLY A 76 1.40 -4.50 -11.19
CA GLY A 76 0.87 -3.89 -12.42
C GLY A 76 -0.11 -2.76 -12.12
N ASP A 77 -1.07 -2.99 -11.22
CA ASP A 77 -2.03 -1.98 -10.79
C ASP A 77 -1.34 -0.78 -10.14
N LEU A 78 -0.29 -1.02 -9.34
CA LEU A 78 0.52 0.04 -8.74
C LEU A 78 1.30 0.84 -9.78
N ALA A 79 1.83 0.17 -10.83
CA ALA A 79 2.52 0.84 -11.92
C ALA A 79 1.55 1.72 -12.72
N GLN A 80 0.34 1.22 -13.01
CA GLN A 80 -0.70 1.95 -13.72
C GLN A 80 -1.19 3.16 -12.92
N PHE A 81 -1.48 2.99 -11.62
CA PHE A 81 -1.90 4.09 -10.75
C PHE A 81 -0.85 5.21 -10.68
N LYS A 82 0.44 4.86 -10.63
CA LYS A 82 1.53 5.84 -10.66
C LYS A 82 1.59 6.58 -11.99
N ALA A 83 1.40 5.89 -13.11
CA ALA A 83 1.39 6.50 -14.45
C ALA A 83 0.19 7.46 -14.62
N ASP A 84 -1.00 7.05 -14.20
CA ASP A 84 -2.23 7.84 -14.28
C ASP A 84 -2.14 9.09 -13.40
N SER A 85 -1.60 8.94 -12.19
CA SER A 85 -1.36 10.06 -11.27
C SER A 85 -0.36 11.07 -11.85
N LYS A 86 0.74 10.59 -12.44
CA LYS A 86 1.74 11.46 -13.10
C LYS A 86 1.13 12.22 -14.28
N THR A 87 0.38 11.54 -15.14
CA THR A 87 -0.28 12.15 -16.30
C THR A 87 -1.29 13.21 -15.88
N SER A 88 -2.06 12.93 -14.81
CA SER A 88 -3.02 13.87 -14.24
C SER A 88 -2.33 15.13 -13.71
N PHE A 89 -1.19 14.97 -13.03
CA PHE A 89 -0.40 16.09 -12.53
C PHE A 89 0.19 16.95 -13.66
N GLU A 90 0.77 16.33 -14.69
CA GLU A 90 1.30 17.05 -15.86
C GLU A 90 0.20 17.83 -16.59
N THR A 91 -0.98 17.24 -16.73
CA THR A 91 -2.15 17.90 -17.35
C THR A 91 -2.63 19.10 -16.54
N LEU A 92 -2.64 18.99 -15.22
CA LEU A 92 -2.96 20.09 -14.30
C LEU A 92 -1.91 21.20 -14.38
N GLN A 93 -0.62 20.85 -14.39
CA GLN A 93 0.47 21.82 -14.53
C GLN A 93 0.38 22.60 -15.84
N ALA A 94 0.18 21.89 -16.97
CA ALA A 94 0.00 22.53 -18.28
C ALA A 94 -1.22 23.46 -18.31
N SER A 95 -2.31 23.08 -17.63
CA SER A 95 -3.51 23.92 -17.52
C SER A 95 -3.26 25.18 -16.70
N ILE A 96 -2.50 25.08 -15.60
CA ILE A 96 -2.09 26.23 -14.77
C ILE A 96 -1.19 27.19 -15.57
N GLU A 97 -0.21 26.67 -16.32
CA GLU A 97 0.65 27.49 -17.19
C GLU A 97 -0.17 28.21 -18.27
N LYS A 98 -1.15 27.53 -18.87
CA LYS A 98 -2.06 28.12 -19.86
C LYS A 98 -2.92 29.24 -19.25
N ILE A 99 -3.44 29.05 -18.04
CA ILE A 99 -4.18 30.08 -17.31
C ILE A 99 -3.28 31.26 -16.93
N GLY A 100 -2.06 31.00 -16.46
CA GLY A 100 -1.06 32.02 -16.13
C GLY A 100 -0.69 32.86 -17.36
N SER A 101 -0.47 32.19 -18.49
CA SER A 101 -0.18 32.83 -19.78
C SER A 101 -1.38 33.62 -20.33
N ALA A 102 -2.60 33.12 -20.14
CA ALA A 102 -3.82 33.83 -20.50
C ALA A 102 -4.05 35.09 -19.63
N LYS A 103 -3.72 35.02 -18.33
CA LYS A 103 -3.75 36.18 -17.42
C LYS A 103 -2.69 37.21 -17.79
N ALA A 104 -1.48 36.80 -18.15
CA ALA A 104 -0.43 37.70 -18.65
C ALA A 104 -0.85 38.39 -19.97
N LYS A 105 -1.51 37.66 -20.88
CA LYS A 105 -2.02 38.22 -22.14
C LYS A 105 -3.15 39.23 -21.93
N ALA A 106 -4.04 38.98 -20.96
CA ALA A 106 -5.12 39.93 -20.58
C ALA A 106 -4.61 41.21 -19.89
N THR A 107 -3.37 41.22 -19.40
CA THR A 107 -2.79 42.39 -18.69
C THR A 107 -1.92 43.27 -19.60
N SER A 108 -1.67 42.88 -20.85
CA SER A 108 -0.77 43.59 -21.79
C SER A 108 -1.41 44.68 -22.64
N THR A 109 -2.71 44.95 -22.50
CA THR A 109 -3.39 46.13 -23.09
C THR A 109 -3.79 47.21 -22.08
N GLY A 110 -3.49 47.01 -20.79
CA GLY A 110 -3.62 48.05 -19.76
C GLY A 110 -2.36 48.90 -19.71
N GLY A 111 -2.26 49.90 -20.58
CA GLY A 111 -1.19 50.90 -20.53
C GLY A 111 -1.01 51.39 -19.10
N LYS A 112 0.23 51.35 -18.62
CA LYS A 112 0.69 51.86 -17.33
C LYS A 112 0.14 53.27 -17.12
N ALA A 113 -0.99 53.39 -16.43
CA ALA A 113 -1.47 54.65 -15.89
C ALA A 113 -0.53 55.02 -14.74
N ALA A 114 0.56 55.69 -15.10
CA ALA A 114 1.38 56.36 -14.12
C ALA A 114 0.52 57.45 -13.50
N VAL A 115 0.20 57.29 -12.22
CA VAL A 115 -0.13 58.42 -11.35
C VAL A 115 1.03 59.40 -11.48
N ALA A 116 0.84 60.47 -12.26
CA ALA A 116 1.70 61.63 -12.19
C ALA A 116 1.39 62.24 -10.81
N GLY A 117 2.39 62.31 -9.94
CA GLY A 117 2.27 62.62 -8.50
C GLY A 117 1.68 63.99 -8.13
N ASN A 118 0.99 64.67 -9.04
CA ASN A 118 0.64 66.08 -8.95
C ASN A 118 -0.88 66.34 -9.09
N GLY A 119 -1.74 65.34 -8.83
CA GLY A 119 -3.19 65.51 -8.99
C GLY A 119 -3.66 65.46 -10.45
N GLU A 120 -2.83 64.94 -11.35
CA GLU A 120 -3.17 64.71 -12.76
C GLU A 120 -3.16 63.22 -13.10
N TYR A 121 -4.06 62.81 -13.99
CA TYR A 121 -4.16 61.45 -14.50
C TYR A 121 -4.09 61.45 -16.02
N ILE A 122 -3.24 60.59 -16.60
CA ILE A 122 -3.14 60.40 -18.05
C ILE A 122 -4.10 59.27 -18.44
N ILE A 123 -5.07 59.58 -19.30
CA ILE A 123 -6.08 58.64 -19.77
C ILE A 123 -5.41 57.50 -20.55
N ALA A 124 -5.58 56.26 -20.10
CA ALA A 124 -5.12 55.09 -20.82
C ALA A 124 -6.20 54.55 -21.78
N LYS A 125 -5.78 53.70 -22.71
CA LYS A 125 -6.72 53.02 -23.62
C LYS A 125 -7.71 52.19 -22.82
N GLY A 126 -9.01 52.41 -23.06
CA GLY A 126 -10.10 51.71 -22.38
C GLY A 126 -10.54 52.33 -21.06
N ASP A 127 -9.94 53.45 -20.63
CA ASP A 127 -10.43 54.19 -19.48
C ASP A 127 -11.74 54.94 -19.82
N LEU A 128 -12.70 54.84 -18.91
CA LEU A 128 -13.93 55.63 -18.85
C LEU A 128 -13.88 56.53 -17.60
N LEU A 129 -14.59 57.65 -17.62
CA LEU A 129 -14.60 58.58 -16.47
C LEU A 129 -15.03 57.88 -15.17
N GLY A 130 -16.00 56.95 -15.26
CA GLY A 130 -16.42 56.10 -14.15
C GLY A 130 -15.36 55.12 -13.65
N THR A 131 -14.58 54.52 -14.56
CA THR A 131 -13.48 53.61 -14.16
C THR A 131 -12.31 54.37 -13.54
N ILE A 132 -12.02 55.58 -14.03
CA ILE A 132 -10.98 56.45 -13.46
C ILE A 132 -11.41 56.91 -12.07
N ALA A 133 -12.65 57.38 -11.91
CA ALA A 133 -13.21 57.79 -10.62
C ALA A 133 -13.09 56.67 -9.57
N LYS A 134 -13.50 55.44 -9.93
CA LYS A 134 -13.38 54.27 -9.06
C LYS A 134 -11.94 53.94 -8.69
N LYS A 135 -11.02 53.96 -9.67
CA LYS A 135 -9.59 53.70 -9.44
C LYS A 135 -8.95 54.71 -8.48
N LEU A 136 -9.40 55.96 -8.54
CA LEU A 136 -8.85 57.07 -7.75
C LEU A 136 -9.62 57.31 -6.44
N GLY A 137 -10.70 56.58 -6.18
CA GLY A 137 -11.55 56.78 -5.01
C GLY A 137 -12.28 58.13 -5.00
N THR A 138 -12.55 58.71 -6.17
CA THR A 138 -13.30 59.96 -6.35
C THR A 138 -14.63 59.72 -7.05
N SER A 139 -15.44 60.76 -7.25
CA SER A 139 -16.69 60.70 -7.99
C SER A 139 -16.50 61.20 -9.43
N VAL A 140 -17.34 60.67 -10.33
CA VAL A 140 -17.43 61.14 -11.73
C VAL A 140 -17.75 62.62 -11.78
N GLN A 141 -18.61 63.08 -10.87
CA GLN A 141 -19.00 64.48 -10.76
C GLN A 141 -17.81 65.36 -10.37
N SER A 142 -17.03 64.99 -9.37
CA SER A 142 -15.83 65.73 -8.96
C SER A 142 -14.81 65.85 -10.09
N LEU A 143 -14.63 64.78 -10.88
CA LEU A 143 -13.77 64.83 -12.07
C LEU A 143 -14.31 65.78 -13.15
N GLN A 144 -15.63 65.87 -13.35
CA GLN A 144 -16.21 66.82 -14.31
C GLN A 144 -16.10 68.27 -13.84
N GLU A 145 -16.28 68.50 -12.54
CA GLU A 145 -16.14 69.82 -11.91
C GLU A 145 -14.70 70.36 -12.04
N LEU A 146 -13.70 69.51 -11.84
CA LEU A 146 -12.29 69.87 -12.00
C LEU A 146 -11.87 70.07 -13.47
N ASN A 147 -12.64 69.53 -14.42
CA ASN A 147 -12.32 69.52 -15.85
C ASN A 147 -13.51 69.98 -16.69
N PRO A 148 -13.88 71.28 -16.63
CA PRO A 148 -15.00 71.80 -17.39
C PRO A 148 -14.81 71.57 -18.90
N GLY A 149 -15.84 71.01 -19.55
CA GLY A 149 -15.82 70.70 -20.98
C GLY A 149 -15.32 69.29 -21.33
N ILE A 150 -14.96 68.47 -20.35
CA ILE A 150 -14.66 67.06 -20.61
C ILE A 150 -15.93 66.30 -21.02
N ASN A 151 -15.85 65.51 -22.09
CA ASN A 151 -16.94 64.66 -22.54
C ASN A 151 -16.76 63.23 -21.99
N PRO A 152 -17.62 62.73 -21.09
CA PRO A 152 -17.50 61.39 -20.51
C PRO A 152 -17.55 60.26 -21.54
N ASN A 153 -18.22 60.51 -22.68
CA ASN A 153 -18.39 59.54 -23.76
C ASN A 153 -17.26 59.60 -24.81
N ASN A 154 -16.37 60.59 -24.73
CA ASN A 154 -15.31 60.79 -25.71
C ASN A 154 -14.00 61.22 -25.03
N LEU A 155 -13.44 60.31 -24.24
CA LEU A 155 -12.15 60.51 -23.61
C LEU A 155 -11.00 60.25 -24.58
N LYS A 156 -10.08 61.21 -24.70
CA LYS A 156 -8.90 61.09 -25.55
C LYS A 156 -7.78 60.37 -24.82
N ILE A 157 -7.34 59.25 -25.40
CA ILE A 157 -6.22 58.47 -24.88
C ILE A 157 -4.95 59.33 -24.90
N GLY A 158 -4.18 59.29 -23.80
CA GLY A 158 -2.96 60.08 -23.60
C GLY A 158 -3.21 61.51 -23.11
N SER A 159 -4.47 61.97 -23.04
CA SER A 159 -4.79 63.28 -22.47
C SER A 159 -4.73 63.26 -20.94
N LYS A 160 -4.35 64.40 -20.36
CA LYS A 160 -4.29 64.61 -18.91
C LYS A 160 -5.59 65.20 -18.40
N ILE A 161 -6.03 64.74 -17.24
CA ILE A 161 -7.17 65.30 -16.51
C ILE A 161 -6.77 65.57 -15.06
N LYS A 162 -7.38 66.59 -14.46
CA LYS A 162 -7.24 66.91 -13.03
C LYS A 162 -8.07 65.96 -12.18
N THR A 163 -7.58 65.63 -11.00
CA THR A 163 -8.17 64.56 -10.15
C THR A 163 -8.38 64.93 -8.69
N LYS A 164 -7.76 66.00 -8.21
CA LYS A 164 -7.93 66.59 -6.88
C LYS A 164 -7.43 68.03 -6.88
#